data_AF-A0A9W7FDH6-F1
#
_entry.id   AF-A0A9W7FDH6-F1
#
_cell.length_a   1.000
_cell.length_b   1.000
_cell.length_c   1.000
_cell.angle_alpha   90.00
_cell.angle_beta   90.00
_cell.angle_gamma   90.00
#
_symmetry.space_group_name_H-M   'P 1'
#
loop_
_entity.id
_entity.type
_entity.pdbx_description
1 polymer ?
#
loop_
_entity_poly.entity_id
_entity_poly.type
_entity_poly.pdbx_seq_one_letter_code
_entity_poly.pdbx_strand_id
1 'polypeptide(L)'
;MAPRILAPLKLASSDLPIDPVGTLLRHGPLPFIQRTINEETYLAAVDKYMLREGCSVLEAQANMDFYLRDPNTWASDKVREKKGGKIRDYARLDQKQVLLTCLWAGFVIALFSRIYMVQTGMIEVGIDDALKLW
;
A
#
# COMPACT_ATOMS: atom_id res chain seq x y z
N MET A 1 22.49 27.92 -6.68
CA MET A 1 21.60 27.00 -5.96
C MET A 1 22.48 26.14 -5.08
N ALA A 2 22.63 26.47 -3.80
CA ALA A 2 23.58 25.78 -2.92
C ALA A 2 23.08 24.36 -2.62
N PRO A 3 23.94 23.32 -2.63
CA PRO A 3 23.57 22.02 -2.12
C PRO A 3 23.26 22.17 -0.63
N ARG A 4 22.03 21.81 -0.24
CA ARG A 4 21.64 21.74 1.17
C ARG A 4 22.40 20.55 1.76
N ILE A 5 23.57 20.80 2.34
CA ILE A 5 24.33 19.80 3.09
C ILE A 5 23.49 19.47 4.32
N LEU A 6 22.60 18.49 4.18
CA LEU A 6 21.88 17.89 5.29
C LEU A 6 22.87 16.99 6.02
N ALA A 7 22.92 17.17 7.34
CA ALA A 7 23.77 16.46 8.29
C ALA A 7 23.86 14.95 8.01
N PRO A 8 24.96 14.27 8.40
CA PRO A 8 25.07 12.81 8.23
C PRO A 8 23.82 12.15 8.83
N LEU A 9 23.05 11.49 7.95
CA LEU A 9 21.80 10.81 8.27
C LEU A 9 22.05 9.93 9.50
N LYS A 10 21.47 10.34 10.62
CA LYS A 10 21.46 9.57 11.85
C LYS A 10 20.72 8.27 11.51
N LEU A 11 21.47 7.19 11.25
CA LEU A 11 20.93 5.82 11.13
C LEU A 11 20.30 5.48 12.49
N ALA A 12 19.06 5.90 12.70
CA ALA A 12 18.28 5.48 13.84
C ALA A 12 17.78 4.09 13.54
N SER A 13 17.94 3.17 14.48
CA SER A 13 17.45 1.78 14.44
C SER A 13 15.93 1.63 14.22
N SER A 14 15.19 2.75 14.05
CA SER A 14 13.79 2.83 13.65
C SER A 14 13.57 2.92 12.12
N ASP A 15 14.62 3.08 11.32
CA ASP A 15 14.55 3.18 9.84
C ASP A 15 14.71 1.81 9.15
N LEU A 16 14.06 0.78 9.69
CA LEU A 16 14.05 -0.51 9.02
C LEU A 16 13.31 -0.40 7.67
N PRO A 17 13.84 -1.01 6.60
CA PRO A 17 13.13 -1.09 5.33
C PRO A 17 11.71 -1.59 5.51
N ILE A 18 10.76 -1.02 4.77
CA ILE A 18 9.39 -1.51 4.71
C ILE A 18 9.41 -2.95 4.24
N ASP A 19 8.80 -3.82 5.03
CA ASP A 19 8.60 -5.21 4.69
C ASP A 19 7.60 -5.33 3.51
N PRO A 20 7.80 -6.29 2.58
CA PRO A 20 6.92 -6.44 1.42
C PRO A 20 5.44 -6.62 1.80
N VAL A 21 5.16 -7.31 2.91
CA VAL A 21 3.79 -7.49 3.42
C VAL A 21 3.20 -6.14 3.86
N GLY A 22 3.99 -5.32 4.54
CA GLY A 22 3.66 -3.95 4.90
C GLY A 22 3.38 -3.07 3.68
N THR A 23 4.13 -3.24 2.58
CA THR A 23 3.83 -2.58 1.30
C THR A 23 2.49 -3.03 0.74
N LEU A 24 2.20 -4.34 0.75
CA LEU A 24 0.92 -4.89 0.27
C LEU A 24 -0.26 -4.28 1.03
N LEU A 25 -0.15 -4.20 2.37
CA LEU A 25 -1.21 -3.66 3.21
C LEU A 25 -1.40 -2.14 3.07
N ARG A 26 -0.33 -1.38 2.78
CA ARG A 26 -0.37 0.10 2.67
C ARG A 26 -0.71 0.59 1.29
N HIS A 27 -0.03 0.04 0.29
CA HIS A 27 -0.01 0.55 -1.08
C HIS A 27 -0.59 -0.45 -2.09
N GLY A 28 -0.94 -1.66 -1.65
CA GLY A 28 -1.65 -2.64 -2.46
C GLY A 28 -0.72 -3.57 -3.25
N PRO A 29 -1.30 -4.38 -4.16
CA PRO A 29 -0.59 -5.50 -4.77
C PRO A 29 0.44 -5.08 -5.82
N LEU A 30 0.22 -3.97 -6.53
CA LEU A 30 1.12 -3.52 -7.59
C LEU A 30 2.54 -3.21 -7.08
N PRO A 31 2.73 -2.34 -6.06
CA PRO A 31 4.07 -2.10 -5.52
C PRO A 31 4.67 -3.34 -4.86
N PHE A 32 3.85 -4.20 -4.25
CA PHE A 32 4.32 -5.49 -3.71
C PHE A 32 4.92 -6.39 -4.81
N ILE A 33 4.22 -6.53 -5.94
CA ILE A 33 4.68 -7.31 -7.09
C ILE A 33 5.95 -6.70 -7.67
N GLN A 34 6.00 -5.36 -7.83
CA GLN A 34 7.17 -4.70 -8.38
C GLN A 34 8.41 -4.88 -7.52
N ARG A 35 8.27 -4.85 -6.20
CA ARG A 35 9.36 -5.13 -5.25
C ARG A 35 9.85 -6.57 -5.30
N THR A 36 8.95 -7.50 -5.60
CA THR A 36 9.28 -8.93 -5.62
C THR A 36 9.90 -9.37 -6.95
N ILE A 37 9.44 -8.81 -8.07
CA ILE A 37 9.88 -9.22 -9.41
C ILE A 37 11.06 -8.36 -9.91
N ASN A 38 11.04 -7.07 -9.62
CA ASN A 38 11.99 -6.09 -10.16
C ASN A 38 12.74 -5.36 -9.03
N GLU A 39 13.24 -6.13 -8.06
CA GLU A 39 13.85 -5.61 -6.83
C GLU A 39 15.00 -4.63 -7.10
N GLU A 40 15.96 -4.98 -7.95
CA GLU A 40 17.13 -4.13 -8.24
C GLU A 40 16.73 -2.76 -8.80
N THR A 41 15.78 -2.76 -9.74
CA THR A 41 15.28 -1.51 -10.37
C THR A 41 14.53 -0.67 -9.33
N TYR A 42 13.77 -1.33 -8.46
CA TYR A 42 13.04 -0.67 -7.38
C TYR A 42 14.00 -0.04 -6.36
N LEU A 43 15.00 -0.78 -5.87
CA LEU A 43 15.99 -0.28 -4.91
C LEU A 43 16.81 0.87 -5.50
N ALA A 44 17.22 0.77 -6.77
CA ALA A 44 17.90 1.87 -7.45
C ALA A 44 17.02 3.13 -7.56
N ALA A 45 15.70 3.00 -7.69
CA ALA A 45 14.77 4.13 -7.68
C ALA A 45 14.63 4.74 -6.27
N VAL A 46 14.58 3.90 -5.24
CA VAL A 46 14.59 4.33 -3.82
C VAL A 46 15.87 5.11 -3.50
N ASP A 47 17.04 4.59 -3.87
CA ASP A 47 18.33 5.25 -3.63
C ASP A 47 18.40 6.61 -4.34
N LYS A 48 17.94 6.67 -5.61
CA LYS A 48 17.84 7.95 -6.34
C LYS A 48 16.93 8.94 -5.64
N TYR A 49 15.82 8.46 -5.07
CA TYR A 49 14.89 9.32 -4.33
C TYR A 49 15.49 9.81 -3.02
N MET A 50 16.15 8.94 -2.26
CA MET A 50 16.87 9.28 -1.03
C MET A 50 17.93 10.35 -1.28
N LEU A 51 18.75 10.18 -2.32
CA LEU A 51 19.79 11.15 -2.66
C LEU A 51 19.21 12.50 -3.10
N ARG A 52 18.06 12.49 -3.77
CA ARG A 52 17.41 13.70 -4.27
C ARG A 52 16.74 14.52 -3.17
N GLU A 53 15.99 13.86 -2.29
CA GLU A 53 15.15 14.53 -1.28
C GLU A 53 15.80 14.53 0.11
N GLY A 54 16.87 13.76 0.33
CA GLY A 54 17.62 13.71 1.59
C GLY A 54 16.83 13.06 2.73
N CYS A 55 15.97 12.08 2.43
CA CYS A 55 15.11 11.39 3.40
C CYS A 55 15.64 10.01 3.80
N SER A 56 15.01 9.38 4.80
CA SER A 56 15.36 8.03 5.24
C SER A 56 14.89 6.96 4.24
N VAL A 57 15.47 5.76 4.33
CA VAL A 57 15.10 4.61 3.47
C VAL A 57 13.61 4.30 3.58
N LEU A 58 13.06 4.33 4.79
CA LEU A 58 11.66 4.06 5.06
C LEU A 58 10.75 5.05 4.31
N GLU A 59 11.04 6.34 4.42
CA GLU A 59 10.28 7.39 3.75
C GLU A 59 10.41 7.30 2.23
N ALA A 60 11.61 7.02 1.72
CA ALA A 60 11.85 6.86 0.30
C ALA A 60 11.09 5.66 -0.28
N GLN A 61 11.12 4.51 0.39
CA GLN A 61 10.35 3.32 0.00
C GLN A 61 8.85 3.59 0.01
N ALA A 62 8.32 4.25 1.06
CA ALA A 62 6.91 4.60 1.11
C ALA A 62 6.48 5.55 -0.02
N ASN A 63 7.33 6.52 -0.36
CA ASN A 63 7.09 7.44 -1.48
C ASN A 63 7.11 6.69 -2.82
N MET A 64 8.06 5.77 -3.03
CA MET A 64 8.12 4.96 -4.25
C MET A 64 6.93 4.00 -4.36
N ASP A 65 6.53 3.36 -3.26
CA ASP A 65 5.38 2.48 -3.23
C ASP A 65 4.08 3.22 -3.54
N PHE A 66 3.93 4.45 -3.01
CA PHE A 66 2.79 5.31 -3.33
C PHE A 66 2.84 5.79 -4.79
N TYR A 67 4.00 6.17 -5.30
CA TYR A 67 4.16 6.59 -6.70
C TYR A 67 3.77 5.47 -7.68
N LEU A 68 4.17 4.23 -7.40
CA LEU A 68 3.80 3.07 -8.22
C LEU A 68 2.29 2.81 -8.20
N ARG A 69 1.63 3.07 -7.08
CA ARG A 69 0.18 2.90 -6.94
C ARG A 69 -0.61 4.00 -7.65
N ASP A 70 -0.24 5.27 -7.41
CA ASP A 70 -0.94 6.44 -7.96
C ASP A 70 0.06 7.58 -8.24
N PRO A 71 0.66 7.61 -9.44
CA PRO A 71 1.67 8.60 -9.79
C PRO A 71 1.09 10.01 -9.92
N ASN A 72 -0.20 10.14 -10.27
CA ASN A 72 -0.85 11.43 -10.50
C ASN A 72 -1.09 12.18 -9.18
N THR A 73 -1.64 11.47 -8.20
CA THR A 73 -1.83 12.03 -6.85
C THR A 73 -0.48 12.31 -6.21
N TRP A 74 0.51 11.44 -6.39
CA TRP A 74 1.86 11.66 -5.87
C TRP A 74 2.49 12.94 -6.42
N ALA A 75 2.42 13.14 -7.75
CA ALA A 75 2.98 14.33 -8.38
C ALA A 75 2.29 15.61 -7.87
N SER A 76 0.96 15.56 -7.72
CA SER A 76 0.16 16.65 -7.17
C SER A 76 0.54 16.98 -5.72
N ASP A 77 0.72 15.95 -4.89
CA ASP A 77 1.16 16.09 -3.50
C ASP A 77 2.56 16.72 -3.44
N LYS A 78 3.51 16.28 -4.27
CA LYS A 78 4.88 16.85 -4.30
C LYS A 78 4.93 18.30 -4.78
N VAL A 79 4.07 18.68 -5.73
CA VAL A 79 3.93 20.10 -6.14
C VAL A 79 3.39 20.93 -4.97
N ARG A 80 2.44 20.40 -4.20
CA ARG A 80 1.87 21.08 -3.03
C ARG A 80 2.89 21.22 -1.89
N GLU A 81 3.69 20.18 -1.63
CA GLU A 81 4.79 20.21 -0.65
C GLU A 81 5.82 21.29 -1.00
N LYS A 82 6.21 21.41 -2.28
CA LYS A 82 7.13 22.46 -2.73
C LYS A 82 6.58 23.88 -2.57
N LYS A 83 5.26 24.04 -2.59
CA LYS A 83 4.58 25.32 -2.32
C LYS A 83 4.40 25.59 -0.81
N GLY A 84 5.00 24.78 0.07
CA GLY A 84 4.90 24.93 1.51
C GLY A 84 3.67 24.24 2.13
N GLY A 85 2.99 23.38 1.37
CA GLY A 85 1.88 22.58 1.90
C GLY A 85 2.34 21.49 2.86
N LYS A 86 1.37 20.85 3.53
CA LYS A 86 1.61 19.76 4.48
C LYS A 86 2.28 18.57 3.78
N ILE A 87 3.42 18.13 4.33
CA ILE A 87 4.12 16.91 3.93
C ILE A 87 3.27 15.70 4.32
N ARG A 88 3.04 14.79 3.38
CA ARG A 88 2.25 13.59 3.61
C ARG A 88 3.16 12.44 4.05
N ASP A 89 2.81 11.83 5.18
CA ASP A 89 3.44 10.61 5.64
C ASP A 89 2.84 9.41 4.89
N TYR A 90 3.62 8.82 4.00
CA TYR A 90 3.24 7.64 3.21
C TYR A 90 3.56 6.32 3.93
N ALA A 91 4.41 6.34 4.95
CA ALA A 91 4.85 5.13 5.64
C ALA A 91 3.80 4.61 6.63
N ARG A 92 2.87 5.47 7.06
CA ARG A 92 1.81 5.14 8.01
C ARG A 92 0.72 4.27 7.39
N LEU A 93 0.47 3.12 8.04
CA LEU A 93 -0.67 2.25 7.73
C LEU A 93 -1.97 2.83 8.30
N ASP A 94 -3.01 2.93 7.47
CA ASP A 94 -4.36 3.23 7.94
C ASP A 94 -5.06 1.95 8.40
N GLN A 95 -5.01 1.69 9.70
CA GLN A 95 -5.61 0.50 10.34
C GLN A 95 -7.11 0.37 10.05
N LYS A 96 -7.84 1.49 9.92
CA LYS A 96 -9.28 1.46 9.63
C LYS A 96 -9.53 0.95 8.22
N GLN A 97 -8.72 1.40 7.26
CA GLN A 97 -8.81 0.95 5.88
C GLN A 97 -8.48 -0.53 5.76
N VAL A 98 -7.42 -1.01 6.44
CA VAL A 98 -7.06 -2.44 6.44
C VAL A 98 -8.20 -3.30 6.98
N LEU A 99 -8.77 -2.93 8.14
CA LEU A 99 -9.87 -3.67 8.73
C LEU A 99 -11.08 -3.74 7.79
N LEU A 100 -11.42 -2.61 7.17
CA LEU A 100 -12.54 -2.53 6.23
C LEU A 100 -12.29 -3.43 5.00
N THR A 101 -11.07 -3.43 4.45
CA THR A 101 -10.70 -4.30 3.34
C THR A 101 -10.76 -5.79 3.72
N CYS A 102 -10.29 -6.16 4.92
CA CYS A 102 -10.38 -7.54 5.41
C CYS A 102 -11.82 -8.00 5.59
N LEU A 103 -12.69 -7.15 6.15
CA LEU A 103 -14.12 -7.45 6.33
C LEU A 103 -14.82 -7.66 4.97
N TRP A 104 -14.57 -6.78 4.01
CA TRP A 104 -15.12 -6.92 2.67
C TRP A 104 -14.61 -8.16 1.94
N ALA A 105 -13.32 -8.46 2.04
CA ALA A 105 -12.75 -9.67 1.47
C ALA A 105 -13.40 -10.93 2.07
N GLY A 106 -13.57 -10.98 3.38
CA GLY A 106 -14.26 -12.07 4.07
C GLY A 106 -15.72 -12.23 3.61
N PHE A 107 -16.46 -11.12 3.49
CA PHE A 107 -17.83 -11.13 2.98
C PHE A 107 -17.92 -11.66 1.55
N VAL A 108 -17.05 -11.21 0.65
CA VAL A 108 -17.00 -11.67 -0.74
C VAL A 108 -16.66 -13.16 -0.80
N ILE A 109 -15.65 -13.62 -0.06
CA ILE A 109 -15.28 -15.05 -0.02
C ILE A 109 -16.45 -15.89 0.49
N ALA A 110 -17.13 -15.48 1.56
CA ALA A 110 -18.28 -16.19 2.08
C ALA A 110 -19.43 -16.27 1.07
N LEU A 111 -19.74 -15.16 0.38
CA LEU A 111 -20.77 -15.11 -0.64
C LEU A 111 -20.47 -16.05 -1.81
N PHE A 112 -19.26 -15.99 -2.36
CA PHE A 112 -18.86 -16.85 -3.49
C PHE A 112 -18.75 -18.32 -3.07
N SER A 113 -18.28 -18.61 -1.84
CA SER A 113 -18.24 -19.97 -1.31
C SER A 113 -19.66 -20.53 -1.17
N ARG A 114 -20.62 -19.72 -0.72
CA ARG A 114 -22.03 -20.12 -0.64
C ARG A 114 -22.60 -20.42 -2.03
N ILE A 115 -22.35 -19.55 -3.01
CA ILE A 115 -22.79 -19.78 -4.40
C ILE A 115 -22.19 -21.09 -4.95
N TYR A 116 -20.90 -21.31 -4.74
CA TYR A 116 -20.21 -22.52 -5.17
C TYR A 116 -20.79 -23.79 -4.51
N MET A 117 -21.06 -23.75 -3.21
CA MET A 117 -21.67 -24.88 -2.48
C MET A 117 -23.08 -25.22 -2.96
N VAL A 118 -23.87 -24.21 -3.35
CA VAL A 118 -25.20 -24.41 -3.93
C VAL A 118 -25.10 -25.04 -5.34
N GLN A 119 -24.19 -24.54 -6.18
CA GLN A 119 -24.00 -25.08 -7.55
C GLN A 119 -23.51 -26.54 -7.56
N THR A 120 -22.69 -26.91 -6.58
CA THR A 120 -22.13 -28.26 -6.46
C THR A 120 -23.08 -29.24 -5.77
N GLY A 121 -24.27 -28.79 -5.34
CA GLY A 121 -25.26 -29.61 -4.65
C GLY A 121 -24.83 -30.04 -3.24
N MET A 122 -23.78 -29.44 -2.68
CA MET A 122 -23.33 -29.73 -1.32
C MET A 122 -24.27 -29.15 -0.25
N ILE A 123 -25.15 -28.22 -0.65
CA ILE A 123 -26.17 -27.63 0.21
C ILE A 123 -27.48 -27.55 -0.58
N GLU A 124 -28.53 -28.18 -0.06
CA GLU A 124 -29.89 -27.96 -0.55
C GLU A 124 -30.38 -26.59 -0.05
N VAL A 125 -30.72 -25.69 -0.97
CA VAL A 125 -31.43 -24.47 -0.62
C VAL A 125 -32.90 -24.85 -0.51
N GLY A 126 -33.36 -25.11 0.71
CA GLY A 126 -34.79 -25.27 0.98
C GLY A 126 -35.53 -24.02 0.50
N ILE A 127 -36.60 -24.21 -0.27
CA ILE A 127 -37.44 -23.13 -0.83
C ILE A 127 -37.94 -22.18 0.29
N ASP A 128 -38.06 -22.69 1.52
CA ASP A 128 -38.49 -21.96 2.72
C ASP A 128 -37.48 -20.90 3.22
N ASP A 129 -36.20 -21.02 2.85
CA ASP A 129 -35.15 -20.07 3.23
C ASP A 129 -35.00 -18.91 2.22
N ALA A 130 -35.42 -19.12 0.97
CA ALA A 130 -35.39 -18.09 -0.07
C ALA A 130 -36.44 -16.97 0.17
N LEU A 131 -37.50 -17.28 0.91
CA LEU A 131 -38.58 -16.34 1.23
C LEU A 131 -38.32 -15.50 2.50
N LYS A 132 -37.25 -15.77 3.27
CA LYS A 132 -36.90 -15.02 4.50
C LYS A 132 -35.86 -13.93 4.28
N LEU A 133 -35.41 -13.73 3.04
CA LEU A 133 -34.41 -12.74 2.65
C LEU A 133 -35.01 -11.46 2.02
N TRP A 134 -36.32 -11.26 2.17
CA TRP A 134 -37.05 -10.02 1.85
C TRP A 134 -37.95 -9.60 3.02
#